data_AF-A0A966YJN3-F1
#
_entry.id   AF-A0A966YJN3-F1
#
_cell.length_a   1.000
_cell.length_b   1.000
_cell.length_c   1.000
_cell.angle_alpha   90.00
_cell.angle_beta   90.00
_cell.angle_gamma   90.00
#
_symmetry.space_group_name_H-M   'P 1'
#
loop_
_entity.id
_entity.type
_entity.pdbx_description
1 polymer ?
#
loop_
_entity_poly.entity_id
_entity_poly.type
_entity_poly.pdbx_seq_one_letter_code
_entity_poly.pdbx_strand_id
1 'polypeptide(L)'
;MPITPTPHIWMNGEMVPWEDAKIHVLTHTLHYGTGVFEGIRAYETEQGPAIFRLTEHIERLYNSAKILGMPMPYDVPTIVQACKDVVADSGLNACYLRPIAYYGYGEMGLATGGCTTDIAIAAWPWGAYLGDDAVTKGVRMKISSWTRHDHNIMPPAAKTTGNYANSTLAKMEALNAGYDEAIMLNRAGLVSECSGENIFVAKGDVILTPPTSSGALPGITQHTVMTLAADHGIDIQVGDLARSDLYTADEIFVVGTAAEVSAV
;
A
#
# COMPACT_ATOMS: atom_id res chain seq x y z
N MET A 1 -5.93 16.07 0.01
CA MET A 1 -7.30 16.46 -0.45
C MET A 1 -8.32 15.74 0.42
N PRO A 2 -9.43 16.39 0.81
CA PRO A 2 -10.54 15.69 1.47
C PRO A 2 -11.12 14.62 0.54
N ILE A 3 -11.54 13.48 1.10
CA ILE A 3 -12.13 12.38 0.33
C ILE A 3 -13.49 12.82 -0.19
N THR A 4 -13.75 12.58 -1.48
CA THR A 4 -15.08 12.78 -2.07
C THR A 4 -15.90 11.49 -1.91
N PRO A 5 -17.04 11.52 -1.20
CA PRO A 5 -17.89 10.33 -1.04
C PRO A 5 -18.41 9.78 -2.36
N THR A 6 -18.53 8.45 -2.45
CA THR A 6 -19.32 7.74 -3.48
C THR A 6 -20.67 7.31 -2.89
N PRO A 7 -21.65 6.83 -3.69
CA PRO A 7 -22.97 6.45 -3.19
C PRO A 7 -22.92 5.41 -2.06
N HIS A 8 -22.17 4.32 -2.26
CA HIS A 8 -22.09 3.24 -1.30
C HIS A 8 -20.65 2.78 -1.01
N ILE A 9 -20.53 2.04 0.08
CA ILE A 9 -19.38 1.23 0.49
C ILE A 9 -19.88 -0.21 0.61
N TRP A 10 -19.16 -1.15 0.03
CA TRP A 10 -19.46 -2.57 0.30
C TRP A 10 -18.96 -2.90 1.71
N MET A 11 -19.80 -3.43 2.57
CA MET A 11 -19.46 -3.80 3.94
C MET A 11 -20.17 -5.10 4.32
N ASN A 12 -19.39 -6.13 4.63
CA ASN A 12 -19.88 -7.44 5.06
C ASN A 12 -20.99 -8.04 4.16
N GLY A 13 -20.81 -7.97 2.83
CA GLY A 13 -21.74 -8.58 1.87
C GLY A 13 -22.79 -7.63 1.30
N GLU A 14 -22.92 -6.42 1.83
CA GLU A 14 -23.97 -5.48 1.44
C GLU A 14 -23.39 -4.14 0.95
N MET A 15 -24.08 -3.50 0.00
CA MET A 15 -23.80 -2.11 -0.38
C MET A 15 -24.50 -1.18 0.60
N VAL A 16 -23.73 -0.55 1.46
CA VAL A 16 -24.21 0.34 2.53
C VAL A 16 -24.01 1.79 2.09
N PRO A 17 -24.97 2.71 2.32
CA PRO A 17 -24.75 4.13 2.07
C PRO A 17 -23.47 4.62 2.74
N TRP A 18 -22.70 5.49 2.06
CA TRP A 18 -21.38 5.92 2.54
C TRP A 18 -21.38 6.41 3.99
N GLU A 19 -22.38 7.22 4.35
CA GLU A 19 -22.53 7.77 5.70
C GLU A 19 -22.88 6.73 6.77
N ASP A 20 -23.41 5.57 6.38
CA ASP A 20 -23.88 4.51 7.27
C ASP A 20 -22.87 3.38 7.48
N ALA A 21 -21.76 3.39 6.73
CA ALA A 21 -20.62 2.51 6.94
C ALA A 21 -19.86 2.86 8.25
N LYS A 22 -20.48 2.54 9.38
CA LYS A 22 -20.01 2.85 10.73
C LYS A 22 -19.59 1.59 11.47
N ILE A 23 -18.62 1.76 12.36
CA ILE A 23 -18.19 0.75 13.33
C ILE A 23 -18.31 1.29 14.75
N HIS A 24 -18.40 0.39 15.73
CA HIS A 24 -18.39 0.80 17.13
C HIS A 24 -17.01 1.35 17.53
N VAL A 25 -16.97 2.34 18.42
CA VAL A 25 -15.70 2.93 18.88
C VAL A 25 -14.80 1.94 19.64
N LEU A 26 -15.35 0.80 20.06
CA LEU A 26 -14.62 -0.29 20.72
C LEU A 26 -14.24 -1.43 19.75
N THR A 27 -14.25 -1.19 18.44
CA THR A 27 -13.74 -2.14 17.44
C THR A 27 -12.27 -2.45 17.72
N HIS A 28 -11.93 -3.73 17.82
CA HIS A 28 -10.62 -4.21 18.27
C HIS A 28 -9.45 -3.60 17.47
N THR A 29 -9.56 -3.57 16.13
CA THR A 29 -8.52 -2.99 15.27
C THR A 29 -8.26 -1.50 15.51
N LEU A 30 -9.26 -0.72 15.96
CA LEU A 30 -9.07 0.71 16.25
C LEU A 30 -8.13 0.91 17.45
N HIS A 31 -8.09 -0.03 18.39
CA HIS A 31 -7.27 0.04 19.61
C HIS A 31 -5.93 -0.68 19.48
N TYR A 32 -5.87 -1.73 18.66
CA TYR A 32 -4.71 -2.63 18.58
C TYR A 32 -4.03 -2.71 17.21
N GLY A 33 -4.54 -2.02 16.19
CA GLY A 33 -3.91 -1.96 14.85
C GLY A 33 -3.95 -3.29 14.07
N THR A 34 -4.82 -4.22 14.47
CA THR A 34 -4.92 -5.61 13.96
C THR A 34 -5.79 -5.75 12.70
N GLY A 35 -5.66 -4.83 11.76
CA GLY A 35 -6.32 -4.87 10.46
C GLY A 35 -5.33 -5.07 9.31
N VAL A 36 -5.84 -5.50 8.16
CA VAL A 36 -5.11 -5.59 6.89
C VAL A 36 -5.88 -4.84 5.81
N PHE A 37 -5.17 -4.26 4.85
CA PHE A 37 -5.82 -3.50 3.80
C PHE A 37 -5.06 -3.57 2.49
N GLU A 38 -5.73 -3.17 1.41
CA GLU A 38 -5.14 -3.00 0.11
C GLU A 38 -5.31 -1.61 -0.46
N GLY A 39 -4.42 -1.28 -1.39
CA GLY A 39 -4.49 -0.06 -2.18
C GLY A 39 -4.54 -0.43 -3.64
N ILE A 40 -5.65 -0.17 -4.31
CA ILE A 40 -5.90 -0.62 -5.68
C ILE A 40 -6.35 0.58 -6.51
N ARG A 41 -5.95 0.64 -7.78
CA ARG A 41 -6.44 1.66 -8.72
C ARG A 41 -7.29 1.04 -9.82
N ALA A 42 -8.39 1.73 -10.13
CA ALA A 42 -9.11 1.58 -11.39
C ALA A 42 -8.73 2.75 -12.31
N TYR A 43 -8.42 2.43 -13.57
CA TYR A 43 -8.04 3.40 -14.59
C TYR A 43 -9.12 3.48 -15.66
N GLU A 44 -9.32 4.67 -16.21
CA GLU A 44 -10.13 4.85 -17.41
C GLU A 44 -9.42 4.23 -18.60
N THR A 45 -10.13 3.40 -19.36
CA THR A 45 -9.61 2.78 -20.59
C THR A 45 -10.63 2.94 -21.72
N GLU A 46 -10.23 2.62 -22.95
CA GLU A 46 -11.13 2.63 -24.11
C GLU A 46 -12.35 1.69 -23.95
N GLN A 47 -12.28 0.70 -23.06
CA GLN A 47 -13.35 -0.26 -22.77
C GLN A 47 -14.14 0.07 -21.49
N GLY A 48 -13.88 1.23 -20.88
CA GLY A 48 -14.42 1.62 -19.57
C GLY A 48 -13.41 1.44 -18.42
N PRO A 49 -13.85 1.60 -17.16
CA PRO A 49 -12.96 1.48 -16.00
C PRO A 49 -12.39 0.06 -15.87
N ALA A 50 -11.07 -0.05 -15.72
CA ALA A 50 -10.36 -1.32 -15.51
C ALA A 50 -9.55 -1.30 -14.21
N ILE A 51 -9.75 -2.30 -13.35
CA ILE A 51 -9.03 -2.42 -12.07
C ILE A 51 -7.70 -3.14 -12.30
N PHE A 52 -6.59 -2.44 -12.05
CA PHE A 52 -5.26 -2.97 -12.33
C PHE A 52 -4.84 -4.05 -11.32
N ARG A 53 -4.50 -5.25 -11.83
CA ARG A 53 -4.00 -6.39 -11.03
C ARG A 53 -4.85 -6.73 -9.80
N LEU A 54 -6.18 -6.65 -9.97
CA LEU A 54 -7.14 -6.80 -8.88
C LEU A 54 -6.98 -8.12 -8.11
N THR A 55 -6.89 -9.25 -8.82
CA THR A 55 -6.79 -10.56 -8.17
C THR A 55 -5.51 -10.65 -7.33
N GLU A 56 -4.38 -10.18 -7.83
CA GLU A 56 -3.12 -10.21 -7.08
C GLU A 56 -3.16 -9.32 -5.84
N HIS A 57 -3.84 -8.18 -5.90
CA HIS A 57 -4.10 -7.35 -4.73
C HIS A 57 -4.93 -8.10 -3.68
N ILE A 58 -6.03 -8.75 -4.08
CA ILE A 58 -6.87 -9.50 -3.14
C ILE A 58 -6.14 -10.72 -2.57
N GLU A 59 -5.35 -11.44 -3.36
CA GLU A 59 -4.50 -12.52 -2.85
C GLU A 59 -3.50 -12.01 -1.79
N ARG A 60 -2.91 -10.83 -1.99
CA ARG A 60 -2.02 -10.20 -0.99
C ARG A 60 -2.76 -9.77 0.28
N LEU A 61 -4.01 -9.31 0.16
CA LEU A 61 -4.89 -9.06 1.32
C LEU A 61 -5.06 -10.34 2.15
N TYR A 62 -5.34 -11.48 1.51
CA TYR A 62 -5.51 -12.77 2.18
C TYR A 62 -4.21 -13.31 2.76
N ASN A 63 -3.08 -13.11 2.08
CA ASN A 63 -1.77 -13.45 2.63
C ASN A 63 -1.46 -12.62 3.89
N SER A 64 -1.79 -11.32 3.88
CA SER A 64 -1.67 -10.46 5.05
C SER A 64 -2.56 -10.95 6.19
N ALA A 65 -3.83 -11.27 5.91
CA ALA A 65 -4.77 -11.83 6.89
C ALA A 65 -4.25 -13.14 7.49
N LYS A 66 -3.70 -14.03 6.66
CA LYS A 66 -3.09 -15.30 7.09
C LYS A 66 -1.91 -15.10 8.04
N ILE A 67 -1.04 -14.13 7.77
CA ILE A 67 0.09 -13.78 8.66
C ILE A 67 -0.44 -13.32 10.03
N LEU A 68 -1.58 -12.64 10.07
CA LEU A 68 -2.23 -12.17 11.30
C LEU A 68 -3.14 -13.21 11.97
N GLY A 69 -3.24 -14.42 11.41
CA GLY A 69 -4.17 -15.44 11.88
C GLY A 69 -5.65 -15.04 11.76
N MET A 70 -5.97 -14.09 10.88
CA MET A 70 -7.32 -13.56 10.69
C MET A 70 -8.17 -14.50 9.84
N PRO A 71 -9.27 -15.06 10.37
CA PRO A 71 -10.17 -15.89 9.59
C PRO A 71 -11.00 -14.99 8.67
N MET A 72 -10.85 -15.18 7.35
CA MET A 72 -11.56 -14.40 6.35
C MET A 72 -12.96 -14.99 6.08
N PRO A 73 -14.05 -14.22 6.21
CA PRO A 73 -15.41 -14.73 6.07
C PRO A 73 -15.87 -14.96 4.62
N TYR A 74 -15.15 -14.42 3.64
CA TYR A 74 -15.43 -14.59 2.21
C TYR A 74 -14.22 -15.23 1.51
N ASP A 75 -14.40 -15.75 0.31
CA ASP A 75 -13.29 -16.21 -0.54
C ASP A 75 -12.76 -15.10 -1.47
N VAL A 76 -11.58 -15.33 -2.04
CA VAL A 76 -10.92 -14.36 -2.95
C VAL A 76 -11.83 -13.97 -4.12
N PRO A 77 -12.48 -14.91 -4.86
CA PRO A 77 -13.40 -14.54 -5.94
C PRO A 77 -14.55 -13.63 -5.50
N THR A 78 -15.12 -13.85 -4.32
CA THR A 78 -16.19 -13.00 -3.78
C THR A 78 -15.69 -11.57 -3.55
N ILE A 79 -14.52 -11.40 -2.93
CA ILE A 79 -13.95 -10.06 -2.68
C ILE A 79 -13.51 -9.38 -3.98
N VAL A 80 -13.00 -10.12 -4.96
CA VAL A 80 -12.73 -9.61 -6.31
C VAL A 80 -14.01 -9.09 -6.97
N GLN A 81 -15.11 -9.83 -6.87
CA GLN A 81 -16.39 -9.38 -7.42
C GLN A 81 -16.91 -8.14 -6.69
N ALA A 82 -16.87 -8.13 -5.36
CA ALA A 82 -17.29 -6.98 -4.56
C ALA A 82 -16.50 -5.70 -4.91
N CYS A 83 -15.20 -5.81 -5.18
CA CYS A 83 -14.41 -4.67 -5.67
C CYS A 83 -14.92 -4.12 -7.01
N LYS A 84 -15.30 -5.00 -7.94
CA LYS A 84 -15.87 -4.59 -9.23
C LYS A 84 -17.24 -3.92 -9.04
N ASP A 85 -18.06 -4.47 -8.16
CA ASP A 85 -19.40 -3.94 -7.87
C ASP A 85 -19.31 -2.54 -7.27
N VAL A 86 -18.38 -2.29 -6.35
CA VAL A 86 -18.13 -0.95 -5.77
C VAL A 86 -17.69 0.06 -6.84
N VAL A 87 -16.82 -0.33 -7.77
CA VAL A 87 -16.38 0.55 -8.87
C VAL A 87 -17.56 0.85 -9.80
N ALA A 88 -18.34 -0.16 -10.17
CA ALA A 88 -19.52 0.03 -11.02
C ALA A 88 -20.57 0.95 -10.36
N ASP A 89 -20.87 0.74 -9.08
CA ASP A 89 -21.82 1.56 -8.31
C ASP A 89 -21.34 3.01 -8.13
N SER A 90 -20.02 3.21 -8.02
CA SER A 90 -19.45 4.55 -7.87
C SER A 90 -19.69 5.48 -9.07
N GLY A 91 -19.90 4.92 -10.26
CA GLY A 91 -20.00 5.68 -11.52
C GLY A 91 -18.71 6.37 -11.94
N LEU A 92 -17.57 6.04 -11.34
CA LEU A 92 -16.26 6.65 -11.63
C LEU A 92 -15.56 5.93 -12.79
N ASN A 93 -15.01 6.68 -13.74
CA ASN A 93 -14.17 6.13 -14.82
C ASN A 93 -12.76 5.77 -14.33
N ALA A 94 -12.28 6.43 -13.28
CA ALA A 94 -11.02 6.14 -12.60
C ALA A 94 -11.16 6.43 -11.11
N CYS A 95 -10.61 5.57 -10.27
CA CYS A 95 -10.73 5.70 -8.81
C CYS A 95 -9.64 4.92 -8.06
N TYR A 96 -9.54 5.20 -6.77
CA TYR A 96 -8.77 4.39 -5.83
C TYR A 96 -9.72 3.56 -4.99
N LEU A 97 -9.46 2.26 -4.88
CA LEU A 97 -10.20 1.34 -4.02
C LEU A 97 -9.39 1.02 -2.76
N ARG A 98 -10.10 0.83 -1.65
CA ARG A 98 -9.56 0.44 -0.35
C ARG A 98 -10.36 -0.73 0.24
N PRO A 99 -10.03 -1.96 -0.13
CA PRO A 99 -10.41 -3.12 0.67
C PRO A 99 -9.69 -3.05 2.02
N ILE A 100 -10.42 -3.27 3.11
CA ILE A 100 -9.89 -3.38 4.47
C ILE A 100 -10.62 -4.52 5.18
N ALA A 101 -9.85 -5.43 5.77
CA ALA A 101 -10.35 -6.49 6.65
C ALA A 101 -9.79 -6.26 8.07
N TYR A 102 -10.63 -6.39 9.08
CA TYR A 102 -10.27 -6.00 10.44
C TYR A 102 -11.00 -6.84 11.49
N TYR A 103 -10.39 -6.97 12.66
CA TYR A 103 -11.10 -7.53 13.81
C TYR A 103 -12.05 -6.48 14.36
N GLY A 104 -13.34 -6.82 14.34
CA GLY A 104 -14.48 -5.98 14.63
C GLY A 104 -14.74 -5.78 16.12
N TYR A 105 -16.00 -5.52 16.45
CA TYR A 105 -16.48 -5.44 17.83
C TYR A 105 -16.69 -6.84 18.41
N GLY A 106 -16.53 -6.97 19.74
CA GLY A 106 -16.61 -8.24 20.44
C GLY A 106 -16.04 -8.12 21.83
N GLU A 107 -14.90 -8.78 22.06
CA GLU A 107 -14.19 -8.73 23.33
C GLU A 107 -13.08 -7.67 23.35
N MET A 108 -12.76 -7.16 24.54
CA MET A 108 -11.67 -6.22 24.74
C MET A 108 -10.50 -6.91 25.45
N GLY A 109 -9.40 -7.06 24.72
CA GLY A 109 -8.18 -7.77 25.12
C GLY A 109 -7.37 -8.10 23.87
N LEU A 110 -6.12 -8.53 24.02
CA LEU A 110 -5.25 -8.81 22.87
C LEU A 110 -5.64 -10.07 22.08
N ALA A 111 -6.38 -10.98 22.71
CA ALA A 111 -6.84 -12.21 22.07
C ALA A 111 -8.02 -11.93 21.13
N THR A 112 -7.89 -12.33 19.86
CA THR A 112 -8.85 -11.98 18.81
C THR A 112 -10.02 -12.96 18.68
N GLY A 113 -9.99 -14.09 19.40
CA GLY A 113 -10.96 -15.18 19.23
C GLY A 113 -12.42 -14.81 19.52
N GLY A 114 -12.66 -13.78 20.33
CA GLY A 114 -14.00 -13.24 20.62
C GLY A 114 -14.44 -12.10 19.70
N CYS A 115 -13.65 -11.72 18.69
CA CYS A 115 -13.97 -10.65 17.75
C CYS A 115 -14.50 -11.20 16.42
N THR A 116 -15.40 -10.46 15.77
CA THR A 116 -15.74 -10.71 14.36
C THR A 116 -14.56 -10.37 13.45
N THR A 117 -14.50 -10.96 12.25
CA THR A 117 -13.71 -10.41 11.15
C THR A 117 -14.66 -9.69 10.21
N ASP A 118 -14.52 -8.39 10.09
CA ASP A 118 -15.32 -7.54 9.20
C ASP A 118 -14.50 -7.11 7.99
N ILE A 119 -15.15 -6.91 6.85
CA ILE A 119 -14.53 -6.42 5.61
C ILE A 119 -15.34 -5.27 5.04
N ALA A 120 -14.66 -4.20 4.65
CA ALA A 120 -15.23 -3.09 3.90
C ALA A 120 -14.41 -2.78 2.64
N ILE A 121 -15.07 -2.30 1.58
CA ILE A 121 -14.46 -1.89 0.33
C ILE A 121 -15.08 -0.56 -0.09
N ALA A 122 -14.27 0.49 -0.06
CA ALA A 122 -14.65 1.82 -0.52
C ALA A 122 -13.89 2.18 -1.81
N ALA A 123 -14.49 3.03 -2.64
CA ALA A 123 -13.84 3.65 -3.79
C ALA A 123 -14.04 5.16 -3.75
N TRP A 124 -13.08 5.94 -4.26
CA TRP A 124 -13.22 7.39 -4.39
C TRP A 124 -12.25 7.95 -5.46
N PRO A 125 -12.48 9.16 -5.98
CA PRO A 125 -11.55 9.81 -6.89
C PRO A 125 -10.19 10.07 -6.21
N TRP A 126 -9.08 9.75 -6.88
CA TRP A 126 -7.74 9.97 -6.33
C TRP A 126 -6.78 10.48 -7.39
N GLY A 127 -6.19 11.65 -7.15
CA GLY A 127 -5.17 12.25 -8.00
C GLY A 127 -3.76 11.69 -7.74
N ALA A 128 -2.74 12.36 -8.25
CA ALA A 128 -1.34 11.98 -8.04
C ALA A 128 -0.97 12.04 -6.55
N TYR A 129 -0.45 10.93 -6.00
CA TYR A 129 -0.17 10.82 -4.56
C TYR A 129 0.94 11.73 -4.06
N LEU A 130 1.99 11.92 -4.87
CA LEU A 130 3.11 12.81 -4.57
C LEU A 130 2.94 14.21 -5.18
N GLY A 131 1.74 14.52 -5.69
CA GLY A 131 1.41 15.76 -6.38
C GLY A 131 1.58 15.68 -7.89
N ASP A 132 0.85 16.52 -8.63
CA ASP A 132 0.81 16.49 -10.10
C ASP A 132 2.17 16.85 -10.72
N ASP A 133 2.97 17.64 -10.00
CA ASP A 133 4.34 18.01 -10.39
C ASP A 133 5.35 16.86 -10.18
N ALA A 134 5.07 15.86 -9.35
CA ALA A 134 6.03 14.77 -9.07
C ALA A 134 6.40 13.99 -10.33
N VAL A 135 5.43 13.80 -11.24
CA VAL A 135 5.65 13.10 -12.50
C VAL A 135 6.56 13.89 -13.45
N THR A 136 6.62 15.22 -13.32
CA THR A 136 7.39 16.09 -14.24
C THR A 136 8.67 16.65 -13.64
N LYS A 137 8.73 16.84 -12.32
CA LYS A 137 9.84 17.50 -11.60
C LYS A 137 10.59 16.59 -10.62
N GLY A 138 10.08 15.38 -10.39
CA GLY A 138 10.57 14.49 -9.34
C GLY A 138 10.16 14.95 -7.93
N VAL A 139 10.50 14.15 -6.92
CA VAL A 139 10.15 14.38 -5.51
C VAL A 139 11.38 14.49 -4.64
N ARG A 140 11.42 15.49 -3.77
CA ARG A 140 12.54 15.65 -2.84
C ARG A 140 12.37 14.71 -1.67
N MET A 141 13.28 13.76 -1.52
CA MET A 141 13.19 12.78 -0.43
C MET A 141 14.18 13.04 0.71
N LYS A 142 13.77 12.69 1.94
CA LYS A 142 14.62 12.71 3.13
C LYS A 142 14.80 11.30 3.68
N ILE A 143 16.04 10.93 3.99
CA ILE A 143 16.30 9.73 4.78
C ILE A 143 15.77 9.96 6.20
N SER A 144 14.84 9.12 6.59
CA SER A 144 14.15 9.13 7.88
C SER A 144 15.09 8.76 9.02
N SER A 145 14.84 9.35 10.19
CA SER A 145 15.44 8.89 11.45
C SER A 145 14.74 7.64 12.01
N TRP A 146 13.53 7.34 11.53
CA TRP A 146 12.77 6.15 11.90
C TRP A 146 13.20 4.94 11.07
N THR A 147 13.63 3.88 11.76
CA THR A 147 13.99 2.61 11.13
C THR A 147 12.74 1.85 10.68
N ARG A 148 12.84 1.12 9.57
CA ARG A 148 11.79 0.23 9.06
C ARG A 148 11.66 -1.03 9.92
N HIS A 149 10.49 -1.66 9.84
CA HIS A 149 10.19 -2.88 10.58
C HIS A 149 11.10 -4.05 10.18
N ASP A 150 11.41 -4.88 11.17
CA ASP A 150 12.11 -6.15 10.99
C ASP A 150 11.09 -7.30 10.92
N HIS A 151 11.43 -8.36 10.18
CA HIS A 151 10.58 -9.54 9.98
C HIS A 151 10.11 -10.20 11.27
N ASN A 152 10.88 -10.11 12.35
CA ASN A 152 10.56 -10.73 13.64
C ASN A 152 9.97 -9.74 14.67
N ILE A 153 9.61 -8.53 14.25
CA ILE A 153 8.92 -7.53 15.08
C ILE A 153 7.49 -7.35 14.58
N MET A 154 7.36 -6.89 13.34
CA MET A 154 6.09 -6.69 12.64
C MET A 154 6.34 -7.07 11.18
N PRO A 155 5.81 -8.20 10.69
CA PRO A 155 6.18 -8.74 9.37
C PRO A 155 5.88 -7.74 8.24
N PRO A 156 6.91 -7.25 7.51
CA PRO A 156 6.71 -6.28 6.42
C PRO A 156 5.99 -6.88 5.21
N ALA A 157 5.98 -8.20 5.09
CA ALA A 157 5.23 -8.92 4.07
C ALA A 157 3.70 -8.79 4.23
N ALA A 158 3.20 -8.40 5.41
CA ALA A 158 1.78 -8.14 5.65
C ALA A 158 1.48 -6.64 5.55
N LYS A 159 0.48 -6.28 4.75
CA LYS A 159 0.01 -4.90 4.61
C LYS A 159 -1.01 -4.56 5.71
N THR A 160 -0.51 -4.31 6.91
CA THR A 160 -1.33 -4.13 8.12
C THR A 160 -1.60 -2.67 8.44
N THR A 161 -2.70 -2.37 9.12
CA THR A 161 -2.96 -1.03 9.67
C THR A 161 -1.93 -0.62 10.71
N GLY A 162 -1.46 -1.55 11.55
CA GLY A 162 -0.47 -1.29 12.60
C GLY A 162 0.90 -0.87 12.05
N ASN A 163 1.33 -1.46 10.92
CA ASN A 163 2.63 -1.11 10.30
C ASN A 163 2.68 0.36 9.90
N TYR A 164 1.54 0.96 9.54
CA TYR A 164 1.46 2.33 9.04
C TYR A 164 1.67 3.41 10.10
N ALA A 165 1.69 3.07 11.39
CA ALA A 165 2.15 4.01 12.42
C ALA A 165 3.61 4.43 12.19
N ASN A 166 4.48 3.46 11.84
CA ASN A 166 5.89 3.71 11.50
C ASN A 166 6.03 4.52 10.19
N SER A 167 5.29 4.16 9.15
CA SER A 167 5.24 4.93 7.90
C SER A 167 4.80 6.38 8.13
N THR A 168 3.77 6.59 8.95
CA THR A 168 3.25 7.93 9.27
C THR A 168 4.30 8.78 9.97
N LEU A 169 5.02 8.21 10.96
CA LEU A 169 6.11 8.92 11.65
C LEU A 169 7.22 9.35 10.69
N ALA A 170 7.64 8.45 9.79
CA ALA A 170 8.67 8.76 8.79
C ALA A 170 8.20 9.83 7.79
N LYS A 171 6.97 9.71 7.25
CA LYS A 171 6.38 10.68 6.33
C LYS A 171 6.30 12.07 6.97
N MET A 172 5.77 12.14 8.19
CA MET A 172 5.63 13.43 8.89
C MET A 172 6.98 14.06 9.22
N GLU A 173 8.01 13.26 9.55
CA GLU A 173 9.37 13.78 9.70
C GLU A 173 9.88 14.45 8.41
N ALA A 174 9.71 13.80 7.25
CA ALA A 174 10.12 14.36 5.97
C ALA A 174 9.35 15.64 5.61
N LEU A 175 8.02 15.64 5.74
CA LEU A 175 7.17 16.80 5.47
C LEU A 175 7.54 17.99 6.38
N ASN A 176 7.74 17.75 7.69
CA ASN A 176 8.12 18.79 8.64
C ASN A 176 9.52 19.37 8.36
N ALA A 177 10.37 18.62 7.65
CA ALA A 177 11.69 19.08 7.21
C ALA A 177 11.68 19.72 5.81
N GLY A 178 10.51 19.88 5.17
CA GLY A 178 10.39 20.50 3.85
C GLY A 178 10.76 19.59 2.66
N TYR A 179 10.60 18.28 2.85
CA TYR A 179 10.72 17.24 1.82
C TYR A 179 9.35 16.65 1.51
N ASP A 180 9.23 15.98 0.37
CA ASP A 180 7.98 15.42 -0.13
C ASP A 180 7.74 14.01 0.42
N GLU A 181 8.79 13.19 0.59
CA GLU A 181 8.67 11.80 1.02
C GLU A 181 9.89 11.33 1.84
N ALA A 182 9.73 10.24 2.58
CA ALA A 182 10.75 9.65 3.43
C ALA A 182 11.31 8.35 2.85
N ILE A 183 12.64 8.21 2.81
CA ILE A 183 13.34 6.94 2.58
C ILE A 183 13.67 6.32 3.95
N MET A 184 13.33 5.06 4.15
CA MET A 184 13.53 4.34 5.40
C MET A 184 14.66 3.30 5.27
N LEU A 185 15.46 3.19 6.33
CA LEU A 185 16.54 2.20 6.43
C LEU A 185 16.12 1.05 7.35
N ASN A 186 16.67 -0.14 7.12
CA ASN A 186 16.56 -1.26 8.03
C ASN A 186 17.53 -1.15 9.21
N ARG A 187 17.50 -2.12 10.14
CA ARG A 187 18.36 -2.14 11.33
C ARG A 187 19.86 -2.26 11.03
N ALA A 188 20.23 -2.77 9.86
CA ALA A 188 21.61 -2.84 9.40
C ALA A 188 22.09 -1.52 8.76
N GLY A 189 21.22 -0.52 8.63
CA GLY A 189 21.53 0.76 7.97
C GLY A 189 21.48 0.71 6.45
N LEU A 190 20.92 -0.37 5.88
CA LEU A 190 20.68 -0.52 4.45
C LEU A 190 19.31 0.04 4.08
N VAL A 191 19.14 0.48 2.84
CA VAL A 191 17.88 0.99 2.31
C VAL A 191 16.85 -0.14 2.29
N SER A 192 15.65 0.17 2.81
CA SER A 192 14.53 -0.77 2.84
C SER A 192 13.51 -0.42 1.77
N GLU A 193 12.78 0.67 1.99
CA GLU A 193 11.76 1.23 1.10
C GLU A 193 11.44 2.66 1.58
N CYS A 194 10.46 3.31 0.96
CA CYS A 194 9.96 4.61 1.38
C CYS A 194 8.83 4.45 2.41
N SER A 195 8.21 5.55 2.85
CA SER A 195 7.10 5.43 3.81
C SER A 195 5.89 4.68 3.22
N GLY A 196 5.66 4.73 1.91
CA GLY A 196 4.55 4.07 1.22
C GLY A 196 4.88 3.37 -0.10
N GLU A 197 6.15 3.41 -0.54
CA GLU A 197 6.59 3.06 -1.91
C GLU A 197 7.84 2.20 -1.88
N ASN A 198 7.99 1.29 -2.84
CA ASN A 198 9.28 0.64 -3.11
C ASN A 198 10.22 1.61 -3.84
N ILE A 199 11.54 1.42 -3.71
CA ILE A 199 12.56 2.29 -4.28
C ILE A 199 13.45 1.53 -5.27
N PHE A 200 13.78 2.18 -6.37
CA PHE A 200 14.72 1.71 -7.39
C PHE A 200 15.83 2.74 -7.57
N VAL A 201 17.05 2.26 -7.81
CA VAL A 201 18.26 3.07 -7.93
C VAL A 201 19.03 2.61 -9.17
N ALA A 202 19.13 3.46 -10.17
CA ALA A 202 19.94 3.21 -11.36
C ALA A 202 21.40 3.63 -11.13
N LYS A 203 22.34 2.77 -11.52
CA LYS A 203 23.78 3.05 -11.45
C LYS A 203 24.51 2.32 -12.57
N GLY A 204 25.03 3.08 -13.54
CA GLY A 204 25.53 2.54 -14.80
C GLY A 204 24.41 1.83 -15.58
N ASP A 205 24.69 0.62 -16.04
CA ASP A 205 23.75 -0.15 -16.88
C ASP A 205 22.78 -1.04 -16.08
N VAL A 206 22.74 -0.91 -14.74
CA VAL A 206 21.92 -1.76 -13.85
C VAL A 206 21.01 -0.91 -12.97
N ILE A 207 19.78 -1.38 -12.76
CA ILE A 207 18.87 -0.85 -11.76
C ILE A 207 18.84 -1.79 -10.56
N LEU A 208 18.98 -1.25 -9.35
CA LEU A 208 18.91 -1.99 -8.09
C LEU A 208 17.62 -1.67 -7.34
N THR A 209 17.02 -2.68 -6.73
CA THR A 209 15.94 -2.52 -5.74
C THR A 209 16.25 -3.36 -4.50
N PRO A 210 15.93 -2.90 -3.27
CA PRO A 210 16.18 -3.68 -2.06
C PRO A 210 15.43 -5.02 -2.07
N PRO A 211 16.01 -6.09 -1.49
CA PRO A 211 15.29 -7.34 -1.27
C PRO A 211 14.19 -7.16 -0.22
N THR A 212 13.18 -8.03 -0.25
CA THR A 212 12.14 -8.06 0.80
C THR A 212 12.72 -8.34 2.18
N SER A 213 13.86 -9.03 2.28
CA SER A 213 14.61 -9.26 3.53
C SER A 213 15.12 -7.97 4.18
N SER A 214 15.18 -6.86 3.43
CA SER A 214 15.48 -5.53 3.99
C SER A 214 14.26 -4.88 4.66
N GLY A 215 13.13 -5.59 4.75
CA GLY A 215 11.91 -5.12 5.40
C GLY A 215 10.97 -4.33 4.48
N ALA A 216 11.17 -4.44 3.16
CA ALA A 216 10.29 -3.84 2.17
C ALA A 216 9.02 -4.69 1.96
N LEU A 217 7.88 -4.05 1.72
CA LEU A 217 6.66 -4.73 1.30
C LEU A 217 6.87 -5.29 -0.12
N PRO A 218 6.50 -6.55 -0.42
CA PRO A 218 6.46 -7.06 -1.79
C PRO A 218 5.43 -6.28 -2.62
N GLY A 219 5.91 -5.29 -3.38
CA GLY A 219 5.08 -4.37 -4.14
C GLY A 219 4.54 -5.00 -5.42
N ILE A 220 3.23 -4.84 -5.66
CA ILE A 220 2.62 -5.26 -6.93
C ILE A 220 3.10 -4.35 -8.08
N THR A 221 3.22 -3.04 -7.84
CA THR A 221 3.81 -2.11 -8.83
C THR A 221 5.30 -2.38 -9.04
N GLN A 222 6.05 -2.71 -7.98
CA GLN A 222 7.46 -3.15 -8.08
C GLN A 222 7.59 -4.38 -8.99
N HIS A 223 6.78 -5.41 -8.75
CA HIS A 223 6.72 -6.58 -9.61
C HIS A 223 6.37 -6.22 -11.05
N THR A 224 5.38 -5.36 -11.27
CA THR A 224 5.01 -4.91 -12.63
C THR A 224 6.17 -4.23 -13.35
N VAL A 225 6.86 -3.29 -12.69
CA VAL A 225 8.01 -2.59 -13.28
C VAL A 225 9.13 -3.56 -13.60
N MET A 226 9.42 -4.52 -12.72
CA MET A 226 10.42 -5.56 -12.98
C MET A 226 10.06 -6.45 -14.17
N THR A 227 8.79 -6.83 -14.33
CA THR A 227 8.33 -7.61 -15.49
C THR A 227 8.49 -6.81 -16.77
N LEU A 228 8.04 -5.56 -16.80
CA LEU A 228 8.16 -4.69 -17.98
C LEU A 228 9.63 -4.42 -18.34
N ALA A 229 10.48 -4.18 -17.35
CA ALA A 229 11.91 -3.99 -17.55
C ALA A 229 12.55 -5.22 -18.22
N ALA A 230 12.22 -6.42 -17.75
CA ALA A 230 12.70 -7.67 -18.36
C ALA A 230 12.24 -7.83 -19.81
N ASP A 231 10.97 -7.53 -20.10
CA ASP A 231 10.41 -7.56 -21.47
C ASP A 231 11.12 -6.57 -22.41
N HIS A 232 11.67 -5.48 -21.86
CA HIS A 232 12.43 -4.46 -22.58
C HIS A 232 13.96 -4.65 -22.51
N GLY A 233 14.44 -5.75 -21.91
CA GLY A 233 15.88 -6.05 -21.80
C GLY A 233 16.65 -5.12 -20.85
N ILE A 234 15.98 -4.50 -19.89
CA ILE A 234 16.58 -3.67 -18.84
C ILE A 234 16.91 -4.56 -17.64
N ASP A 235 18.17 -4.57 -17.20
CA ASP A 235 18.62 -5.37 -16.06
C ASP A 235 18.22 -4.73 -14.73
N ILE A 236 17.26 -5.35 -14.05
CA ILE A 236 16.91 -5.02 -12.67
C ILE A 236 17.37 -6.13 -11.74
N GLN A 237 18.26 -5.78 -10.82
CA GLN A 237 18.79 -6.68 -9.81
C GLN A 237 18.19 -6.38 -8.44
N VAL A 238 17.86 -7.46 -7.72
CA VAL A 238 17.47 -7.36 -6.31
C VAL A 238 18.74 -7.45 -5.47
N GLY A 239 19.05 -6.40 -4.72
CA GLY A 239 20.32 -6.31 -3.98
C GLY A 239 20.29 -5.27 -2.87
N ASP A 240 21.20 -5.43 -1.92
CA ASP A 240 21.35 -4.49 -0.82
C ASP A 240 21.85 -3.13 -1.34
N LEU A 241 21.24 -2.07 -0.83
CA LEU A 241 21.60 -0.69 -1.13
C LEU A 241 22.06 0.01 0.15
N ALA A 242 23.26 0.55 0.16
CA ALA A 242 23.73 1.38 1.26
C ALA A 242 23.15 2.80 1.12
N ARG A 243 23.07 3.52 2.24
CA ARG A 243 22.67 4.93 2.25
C ARG A 243 23.48 5.78 1.26
N SER A 244 24.78 5.54 1.13
CA SER A 244 25.66 6.29 0.23
C SER A 244 25.37 6.04 -1.26
N ASP A 245 24.80 4.89 -1.61
CA ASP A 245 24.47 4.58 -3.00
C ASP A 245 23.43 5.56 -3.54
N LEU A 246 22.49 5.99 -2.70
CA LEU A 246 21.50 7.01 -3.04
C LEU A 246 22.11 8.36 -3.46
N TYR A 247 23.28 8.71 -2.94
CA TYR A 247 23.94 9.99 -3.28
C TYR A 247 24.82 9.89 -4.53
N THR A 248 25.08 8.67 -5.01
CA THR A 248 25.96 8.39 -6.15
C THR A 248 25.25 7.68 -7.29
N ALA A 249 23.92 7.60 -7.20
CA ALA A 249 23.05 7.05 -8.22
C ALA A 249 22.97 7.98 -9.42
N ASP A 250 22.79 7.41 -10.60
CA ASP A 250 22.50 8.18 -11.81
C ASP A 250 21.02 8.62 -11.80
N GLU A 251 20.11 7.73 -11.39
CA GLU A 251 18.68 8.01 -11.24
C GLU A 251 18.10 7.27 -10.03
N ILE A 252 17.05 7.83 -9.44
CA ILE A 252 16.24 7.18 -8.41
C ILE A 252 14.78 7.37 -8.78
N PHE A 253 13.98 6.32 -8.61
CA PHE A 253 12.54 6.42 -8.72
C PHE A 253 11.86 5.51 -7.70
N VAL A 254 10.62 5.83 -7.38
CA VAL A 254 9.79 5.08 -6.44
C VAL A 254 8.53 4.58 -7.11
N VAL A 255 8.02 3.46 -6.61
CA VAL A 255 6.82 2.84 -7.15
C VAL A 255 5.84 2.39 -6.08
N GLY A 256 4.56 2.50 -6.40
CA GLY A 256 3.47 1.99 -5.57
C GLY A 256 2.12 2.27 -6.22
N THR A 257 1.04 1.65 -5.74
CA THR A 257 -0.27 1.85 -6.40
C THR A 257 -0.74 3.31 -6.36
N ALA A 258 -0.43 4.04 -5.29
CA ALA A 258 -0.79 5.44 -5.19
C ALA A 258 0.20 6.35 -5.94
N ALA A 259 1.50 6.08 -5.79
CA ALA A 259 2.62 6.86 -6.35
C ALA A 259 2.94 6.54 -7.82
N GLU A 260 2.37 5.46 -8.36
CA GLU A 260 2.61 4.95 -9.71
C GLU A 260 4.10 4.70 -9.94
N VAL A 261 4.73 5.44 -10.85
CA VAL A 261 6.18 5.54 -11.00
C VAL A 261 6.52 7.03 -10.89
N SER A 262 7.30 7.39 -9.89
CA SER A 262 7.66 8.79 -9.61
C SER A 262 9.16 8.94 -9.50
N ALA A 263 9.74 9.89 -10.24
CA ALA A 263 11.15 10.23 -10.17
C ALA A 263 11.48 10.93 -8.84
N VAL A 264 12.73 10.82 -8.39
CA VAL A 264 13.26 11.41 -7.14
C VAL A 264 14.35 12.42 -7.45
#